data_AF-A0AAD6CPY2-F1
#
_entry.id   AF-A0AAD6CPY2-F1
#
_cell.length_a   1.000
_cell.length_b   1.000
_cell.length_c   1.000
_cell.angle_alpha   90.00
_cell.angle_beta   90.00
_cell.angle_gamma   90.00
#
_symmetry.space_group_name_H-M   'P 1'
#
loop_
_entity.id
_entity.type
_entity.pdbx_description
1 polymer ?
#
loop_
_entity_poly.entity_id
_entity_poly.type
_entity_poly.pdbx_seq_one_letter_code
_entity_poly.pdbx_strand_id
1 'polypeptide(L)'
;MQFSYQMITTFMAFVLFNSVGAAPVVDGTDAAAGAAAWADPTDCHRFYECPPGGKPVLKTCGPGTAFQSQTSVCDYEHLVASCWHH
;
A
#
# COMPACT_ATOMS: atom_id res chain seq x y z
N MET A 1 -21.56 17.98 44.97
CA MET A 1 -21.96 17.21 43.77
C MET A 1 -21.22 17.64 42.50
N GLN A 2 -20.81 18.92 42.35
CA GLN A 2 -20.09 19.42 41.17
C GLN A 2 -18.65 18.88 41.00
N PHE A 3 -17.92 18.66 42.09
CA PHE A 3 -16.53 18.12 42.05
C PHE A 3 -16.46 16.71 41.46
N SER A 4 -17.48 15.89 41.68
CA SER A 4 -17.57 14.54 41.14
C SER A 4 -17.83 14.54 39.62
N TYR A 5 -18.59 15.51 39.12
CA TYR A 5 -18.95 15.60 37.71
C TYR A 5 -17.77 16.01 36.82
N GLN A 6 -16.94 16.96 37.29
CA GLN A 6 -15.74 17.41 36.57
C GLN A 6 -14.67 16.31 36.43
N MET A 7 -14.56 15.43 37.43
CA MET A 7 -13.66 14.27 37.37
C MET A 7 -14.15 13.24 36.35
N ILE A 8 -15.47 13.02 36.27
CA ILE A 8 -16.06 12.06 35.33
C ILE A 8 -15.98 12.58 33.88
N THR A 9 -16.22 13.87 33.65
CA THR A 9 -16.15 14.47 32.31
C THR A 9 -14.74 14.49 31.74
N THR A 10 -13.73 14.76 32.58
CA THR A 10 -12.32 14.74 32.17
C THR A 10 -11.80 13.34 31.89
N PHE A 11 -12.21 12.34 32.68
CA PHE A 11 -11.87 10.93 32.44
C PHE A 11 -12.47 10.42 31.12
N MET A 12 -13.75 10.72 30.86
CA MET A 12 -14.43 10.36 29.61
C MET A 12 -13.77 11.03 28.39
N ALA A 13 -13.38 12.30 28.52
CA ALA A 13 -12.65 12.99 27.45
C ALA A 13 -11.30 12.32 27.15
N PHE A 14 -10.52 11.97 28.19
CA PHE A 14 -9.23 11.29 28.00
C PHE A 14 -9.36 9.94 27.30
N VAL A 15 -10.39 9.16 27.61
CA VAL A 15 -10.64 7.85 26.97
C VAL A 15 -10.92 8.02 25.47
N LEU A 16 -11.72 9.02 25.09
CA LEU A 16 -12.05 9.31 23.69
C LEU A 16 -10.84 9.83 22.89
N PHE A 17 -9.98 10.63 23.51
CA PHE A 17 -8.78 11.17 22.86
C PHE A 17 -7.70 10.10 22.60
N ASN A 18 -7.56 9.10 23.47
CA ASN A 18 -6.55 8.04 23.29
C ASN A 18 -6.99 6.92 22.33
N SER A 19 -8.27 6.89 21.92
CA SER A 19 -8.80 5.90 20.97
C SER A 19 -8.62 6.26 19.49
N VAL A 20 -8.04 7.41 19.14
CA VAL A 20 -7.62 7.70 17.75
C VAL A 20 -6.27 7.03 17.48
N GLY A 21 -6.30 5.70 17.45
CA GLY A 21 -5.28 4.92 16.76
C GLY A 21 -5.52 5.09 15.27
N ALA A 22 -4.68 5.87 14.60
CA ALA A 22 -4.65 5.93 13.15
C ALA A 22 -4.34 4.53 12.60
N ALA A 23 -5.37 3.80 12.18
CA ALA A 23 -5.17 2.68 11.28
C ALA A 23 -4.63 3.25 9.95
N PRO A 24 -3.59 2.65 9.34
CA PRO A 24 -3.21 3.04 7.99
C PRO A 24 -4.36 2.67 7.05
N VAL A 25 -4.99 3.67 6.43
CA VAL A 25 -5.92 3.46 5.32
C VAL A 25 -5.12 2.91 4.14
N VAL A 26 -5.37 1.65 3.79
CA VAL A 26 -4.89 1.07 2.55
C VAL A 26 -5.91 1.44 1.48
N ASP A 27 -5.49 2.26 0.52
CA ASP A 27 -6.33 2.64 -0.62
C ASP A 27 -6.31 1.51 -1.66
N GLY A 28 -7.28 0.59 -1.53
CA GLY A 28 -8.19 0.27 -2.64
C GLY A 28 -7.75 -0.59 -3.83
N THR A 29 -6.62 -1.30 -3.84
CA THR A 29 -6.44 -2.43 -4.80
C THR A 29 -5.74 -3.62 -4.15
N ASP A 30 -6.54 -4.58 -3.69
CA ASP A 30 -6.10 -5.83 -3.07
C ASP A 30 -5.20 -6.64 -4.02
N ALA A 31 -3.89 -6.50 -3.90
CA ALA A 31 -2.91 -7.43 -4.48
C ALA A 31 -2.68 -8.56 -3.48
N ALA A 32 -3.34 -9.68 -3.74
CA ALA A 32 -3.24 -10.91 -2.98
C ALA A 32 -1.77 -11.34 -2.77
N ALA A 33 -1.45 -11.64 -1.52
CA ALA A 33 -0.49 -12.65 -1.08
C ALA A 33 0.76 -12.87 -1.97
N GLY A 34 1.79 -12.06 -1.73
CA GLY A 34 3.17 -12.39 -2.11
C GLY A 34 3.93 -11.18 -2.61
N ALA A 35 4.79 -10.60 -1.75
CA ALA A 35 5.64 -9.44 -2.02
C ALA A 35 4.90 -8.22 -2.60
N ALA A 36 4.69 -7.18 -1.79
CA ALA A 36 4.09 -5.93 -2.26
C ALA A 36 4.97 -5.30 -3.35
N ALA A 37 4.58 -5.52 -4.61
CA ALA A 37 5.21 -4.96 -5.79
C ALA A 37 4.19 -4.12 -6.58
N TRP A 38 4.59 -2.93 -7.00
CA TRP A 38 3.73 -1.95 -7.67
C TRP A 38 4.28 -1.59 -9.04
N ALA A 39 3.40 -1.49 -10.04
CA ALA A 39 3.78 -1.04 -11.37
C ALA A 39 4.23 0.42 -11.36
N ASP A 40 5.25 0.77 -12.16
CA ASP A 40 5.60 2.16 -12.41
C ASP A 40 4.58 2.79 -13.39
N PRO A 41 4.06 4.00 -13.12
CA PRO A 41 3.05 4.64 -13.98
C PRO A 41 3.61 5.22 -15.27
N THR A 42 4.94 5.37 -15.39
CA THR A 42 5.61 5.95 -16.56
C THR A 42 6.23 4.90 -17.47
N ASP A 43 6.61 3.74 -16.94
CA ASP A 43 7.23 2.66 -17.70
C ASP A 43 6.70 1.30 -17.23
N CYS A 44 6.01 0.60 -18.13
CA CYS A 44 5.38 -0.67 -17.82
C CYS A 44 6.39 -1.83 -17.63
N HIS A 45 7.65 -1.63 -18.00
CA HIS A 45 8.76 -2.57 -17.73
C HIS A 45 9.34 -2.40 -16.33
N ARG A 46 8.92 -1.35 -15.61
CA ARG A 46 9.44 -0.97 -14.30
C ARG A 46 8.43 -1.23 -13.19
N PHE A 47 8.94 -1.64 -12.04
CA PHE A 47 8.12 -1.89 -10.85
C PHE A 47 8.88 -1.59 -9.57
N TYR A 48 8.16 -1.27 -8.51
CA TYR A 48 8.70 -1.04 -7.17
C TYR A 48 8.43 -2.25 -6.30
N GLU A 49 9.43 -2.75 -5.59
CA GLU A 49 9.27 -3.83 -4.61
C GLU A 49 9.70 -3.35 -3.22
N CYS A 50 8.88 -3.61 -2.19
CA CYS A 50 9.24 -3.26 -0.81
C CYS A 50 9.81 -4.46 -0.06
N PRO A 51 11.11 -4.46 0.29
CA PRO A 51 11.65 -5.46 1.19
C PRO A 51 11.09 -5.26 2.62
N PRO A 52 10.98 -6.33 3.43
CA PRO A 52 10.48 -6.23 4.79
C PRO A 52 11.27 -5.21 5.62
N GLY A 53 10.59 -4.18 6.14
CA GLY A 53 11.20 -3.12 6.94
C GLY A 53 12.09 -2.13 6.16
N GLY A 54 12.10 -2.20 4.83
CA GLY A 54 12.94 -1.36 3.98
C GLY A 54 12.18 -0.24 3.25
N LYS A 55 12.80 0.25 2.17
CA LYS A 55 12.26 1.27 1.27
C LYS A 55 11.93 0.62 -0.06
N PRO A 56 10.91 1.10 -0.80
CA PRO A 56 10.60 0.59 -2.13
C PRO A 56 11.83 0.72 -3.04
N VAL A 57 12.18 -0.37 -3.72
CA VAL A 57 13.29 -0.43 -4.67
C VAL A 57 12.72 -0.53 -6.07
N LEU A 58 13.15 0.37 -6.95
CA LEU A 58 12.80 0.29 -8.37
C LEU A 58 13.59 -0.85 -9.04
N LYS A 59 12.86 -1.76 -9.65
CA LYS A 59 13.35 -2.87 -10.46
C LYS A 59 12.81 -2.76 -11.88
N THR A 60 13.47 -3.45 -12.80
CA THR A 60 13.10 -3.50 -14.21
C THR A 60 13.05 -4.96 -14.64
N CYS A 61 12.00 -5.33 -15.35
CA CYS A 61 11.84 -6.65 -15.94
C CYS A 61 12.89 -6.90 -17.03
N GLY A 62 13.07 -8.17 -17.40
CA GLY A 62 13.97 -8.54 -18.50
C GLY A 62 13.47 -7.99 -19.85
N PRO A 63 14.34 -7.95 -20.87
CA PRO A 63 13.95 -7.49 -22.20
C PRO A 63 12.77 -8.31 -22.76
N GLY A 64 11.74 -7.63 -23.28
CA GLY A 64 10.51 -8.24 -23.82
C GLY A 64 9.49 -8.69 -22.78
N THR A 65 9.70 -8.33 -21.51
CA THR A 65 8.78 -8.65 -20.40
C THR A 65 8.41 -7.40 -19.61
N ALA A 66 7.20 -7.39 -19.08
CA ALA A 66 6.62 -6.28 -18.34
C ALA A 66 5.99 -6.73 -17.03
N PHE A 67 5.86 -5.79 -16.09
CA PHE A 67 5.35 -6.13 -14.77
C PHE A 67 3.82 -6.29 -14.78
N GLN A 68 3.36 -7.49 -14.44
CA GLN A 68 1.94 -7.79 -14.29
C GLN A 68 1.51 -7.62 -12.83
N SER A 69 0.80 -6.53 -12.53
CA SER A 69 0.32 -6.23 -11.17
C SER A 69 -0.62 -7.27 -10.56
N GLN A 70 -1.35 -8.03 -11.40
CA GLN A 70 -2.27 -9.09 -10.95
C GLN A 70 -1.53 -10.31 -10.37
N THR A 71 -0.34 -10.62 -10.90
CA THR A 71 0.45 -11.80 -10.50
C THR A 71 1.72 -11.40 -9.74
N SER A 72 2.06 -10.10 -9.70
CA SER A 72 3.32 -9.55 -9.17
C SER A 72 4.58 -10.17 -9.79
N VAL A 73 4.50 -10.53 -11.08
CA VAL A 73 5.59 -11.18 -11.82
C VAL A 73 5.80 -10.46 -13.17
N CYS A 74 7.02 -10.53 -13.69
CA CYS A 74 7.31 -10.10 -15.06
C CYS A 74 6.78 -11.15 -16.05
N ASP A 75 5.77 -10.78 -16.83
CA ASP A 75 5.21 -11.61 -17.91
C ASP A 75 5.55 -10.98 -19.26
N TYR A 76 5.26 -11.65 -20.37
CA TYR A 76 5.49 -11.08 -21.70
C TYR A 76 4.68 -9.80 -21.90
N GLU A 77 5.31 -8.76 -22.46
CA GLU A 77 4.71 -7.43 -22.62
C GLU A 77 3.37 -7.44 -23.36
N HIS A 78 3.20 -8.34 -24.34
CA HIS A 78 1.96 -8.50 -25.12
C HIS A 78 0.83 -9.20 -24.37
N LEU A 79 1.05 -9.70 -23.16
CA LEU A 79 0.02 -10.25 -22.27
C LEU A 79 -0.36 -9.26 -21.19
N VAL A 80 0.50 -8.26 -20.93
CA VAL A 80 0.36 -7.34 -19.82
C VAL A 80 -0.50 -6.14 -20.20
N ALA A 81 -1.70 -6.07 -19.63
CA ALA A 81 -2.71 -5.01 -19.87
C ALA A 81 -2.14 -3.57 -19.80
N SER A 82 -1.14 -3.31 -18.95
CA SER A 82 -0.53 -1.99 -18.80
C SER A 82 0.48 -1.62 -19.91
N CYS A 83 0.90 -2.55 -20.77
CA CYS A 83 1.86 -2.29 -21.85
C CYS A 83 1.25 -2.24 -23.26
N TRP A 84 -0.06 -2.40 -23.43
CA TRP A 84 -0.70 -2.47 -24.75
C TRP A 84 -0.70 -1.16 -25.57
N HIS A 85 -0.11 -0.08 -25.03
CA HIS A 85 -0.20 1.25 -25.63
C HIS A 85 1.16 1.95 -25.80
N HIS A 86 2.24 1.15 -25.81
CA HIS A 86 3.61 1.65 -25.91
C HIS A 86 4.09 1.81 -27.36
#